data_AF-V9KIV9-F1
#
_entry.id   AF-V9KIV9-F1
#
_cell.length_a   1.000
_cell.length_b   1.000
_cell.length_c   1.000
_cell.angle_alpha   90.00
_cell.angle_beta   90.00
_cell.angle_gamma   90.00
#
_symmetry.space_group_name_H-M   'P 1'
#
loop_
_entity.id
_entity.type
_entity.pdbx_description
1 polymer ?
#
loop_
_entity_poly.entity_id
_entity_poly.type
_entity_poly.pdbx_seq_one_letter_code
_entity_poly.pdbx_strand_id
1 'polypeptide(L)'
;MVGNRTTKSSLSPPLEEPILSKSSARSFRKLFKPFLFTVGFTGSTFGAAAIWQYESLKSRVQSYYDDLQIDWFEKHRPPKAGDVRKQVNQWWNSLTDGQRSVTGIIAANVLVFCLWRIPSMQRIMMKYFTSNPASKTLCLPMILSTFSHFSLFHMGANMYVLWSFSSSIVSLLGQEQFMAVYFSAGVISTFVSYVCKTASGRFGPSLGASGAIMSVLAAVCTKMPEAKLAIIFLPMFTFTAGSALKAIVALDTTGLILGWKFFDHAAHLGGALFGIWYIVYGHEMIWKNREPLVKVWHEMRTKSRGSGGNGPA
;
A
#
# COMPACT_ATOMS: atom_id res chain seq x y z
N MET A 1 -47.59 -23.79 -69.87
CA MET A 1 -47.47 -22.37 -69.48
C MET A 1 -47.06 -22.37 -68.01
N VAL A 2 -45.76 -22.32 -67.68
CA VAL A 2 -44.91 -21.12 -67.52
C VAL A 2 -45.56 -20.09 -66.59
N GLY A 3 -44.95 -19.85 -65.42
CA GLY A 3 -45.40 -18.80 -64.49
C GLY A 3 -44.74 -18.78 -63.09
N ASN A 4 -43.42 -18.57 -63.05
CA ASN A 4 -42.58 -18.01 -61.97
C ASN A 4 -42.85 -18.27 -60.47
N ARG A 5 -41.92 -19.03 -59.87
CA ARG A 5 -41.46 -18.90 -58.48
C ARG A 5 -40.37 -17.83 -58.39
N THR A 6 -40.50 -16.84 -57.50
CA THR A 6 -39.37 -16.12 -56.89
C THR A 6 -39.76 -15.48 -55.56
N THR A 7 -39.87 -16.28 -54.49
CA THR A 7 -39.73 -15.76 -53.12
C THR A 7 -38.24 -15.66 -52.80
N LYS A 8 -37.71 -14.43 -52.77
CA LYS A 8 -36.35 -14.14 -52.26
C LYS A 8 -36.30 -14.52 -50.78
N SER A 9 -35.66 -15.65 -50.48
CA SER A 9 -35.21 -16.02 -49.14
C SER A 9 -34.05 -15.10 -48.76
N SER A 10 -34.30 -14.08 -47.93
CA SER A 10 -33.24 -13.35 -47.23
C SER A 10 -32.68 -14.22 -46.10
N LEU A 11 -31.80 -15.16 -46.47
CA LEU A 11 -30.91 -15.84 -45.54
C LEU A 11 -29.75 -14.90 -45.21
N SER A 12 -30.00 -13.92 -44.36
CA SER A 12 -28.93 -13.32 -43.57
C SER A 12 -28.81 -14.17 -42.30
N PRO A 13 -27.68 -14.86 -42.03
CA PRO A 13 -27.49 -15.46 -40.73
C PRO A 13 -27.60 -14.34 -39.68
N PRO A 14 -28.16 -14.59 -38.48
CA PRO A 14 -28.10 -13.61 -37.41
C PRO A 14 -26.63 -13.24 -37.25
N LEU A 15 -26.30 -11.96 -37.32
CA LEU A 15 -24.97 -11.47 -36.96
C LEU A 15 -24.72 -11.97 -35.55
N GLU A 16 -23.86 -12.99 -35.40
CA GLU A 16 -23.32 -13.38 -34.11
C GLU A 16 -22.63 -12.15 -33.54
N GLU A 17 -23.32 -11.41 -32.69
CA GLU A 17 -22.64 -10.43 -31.85
C GLU A 17 -21.50 -11.17 -31.17
N PRO A 18 -20.26 -10.65 -31.23
CA PRO A 18 -19.10 -11.40 -30.79
C PRO A 18 -19.30 -11.74 -29.32
N ILE A 19 -19.49 -13.03 -29.00
CA ILE A 19 -19.66 -13.57 -27.65
C ILE A 19 -18.52 -13.09 -26.72
N LEU A 20 -17.36 -12.79 -27.33
CA LEU A 20 -16.19 -12.18 -26.71
C LEU A 20 -16.46 -10.79 -26.09
N SER A 21 -17.28 -9.93 -26.73
CA SER A 21 -17.55 -8.56 -26.26
C SER A 21 -18.44 -8.54 -25.02
N LYS A 22 -19.48 -9.37 -24.99
CA LYS A 22 -20.38 -9.54 -23.81
C LYS A 22 -19.69 -10.20 -22.64
N SER A 23 -18.72 -11.10 -22.89
CA SER A 23 -17.91 -11.73 -21.83
C SER A 23 -16.94 -10.71 -21.20
N SER A 24 -16.23 -9.94 -22.04
CA SER A 24 -15.33 -8.88 -21.60
C SER A 24 -16.06 -7.80 -20.80
N ALA A 25 -17.18 -7.28 -21.31
CA ALA A 25 -17.96 -6.26 -20.62
C ALA A 25 -18.46 -6.70 -19.22
N ARG A 26 -18.86 -7.99 -19.09
CA ARG A 26 -19.25 -8.56 -17.78
C ARG A 26 -18.06 -8.71 -16.83
N SER A 27 -16.88 -9.05 -17.33
CA SER A 27 -15.65 -9.11 -16.54
C SER A 27 -15.20 -7.74 -16.04
N PHE A 28 -15.25 -6.70 -16.88
CA PHE A 28 -14.92 -5.33 -16.46
C PHE A 28 -15.91 -4.75 -15.44
N ARG A 29 -17.21 -5.10 -15.51
CA ARG A 29 -18.18 -4.72 -14.46
C ARG A 29 -17.80 -5.24 -13.08
N LYS A 30 -17.09 -6.37 -12.98
CA LYS A 30 -16.61 -6.90 -11.69
C LYS A 30 -15.53 -6.02 -11.04
N LEU A 31 -14.83 -5.20 -11.82
CA LEU A 31 -13.78 -4.29 -11.33
C LEU A 31 -14.33 -3.01 -10.70
N PHE A 32 -15.60 -2.70 -10.87
CA PHE A 32 -16.21 -1.50 -10.30
C PHE A 32 -16.16 -1.48 -8.76
N LYS A 33 -16.42 -2.63 -8.11
CA LYS A 33 -16.31 -2.76 -6.64
C LYS A 33 -14.87 -2.56 -6.14
N PRO A 34 -13.86 -3.26 -6.70
CA PRO A 34 -12.45 -2.98 -6.41
C PRO A 34 -12.03 -1.52 -6.66
N PHE A 35 -12.54 -0.90 -7.71
CA PHE A 35 -12.23 0.50 -8.03
C PHE A 35 -12.74 1.44 -6.93
N LEU A 36 -14.03 1.37 -6.60
CA LEU A 36 -14.62 2.18 -5.54
C LEU A 36 -13.93 1.94 -4.19
N PHE A 37 -13.60 0.68 -3.91
CA PHE A 37 -12.85 0.33 -2.71
C PHE A 37 -11.46 0.96 -2.71
N THR A 38 -10.75 0.96 -3.83
CA THR A 38 -9.42 1.56 -3.95
C THR A 38 -9.47 3.07 -3.69
N VAL A 39 -10.42 3.77 -4.31
CA VAL A 39 -10.61 5.21 -4.13
C VAL A 39 -11.00 5.53 -2.68
N GLY A 40 -12.00 4.84 -2.15
CA GLY A 40 -12.48 5.03 -0.78
C GLY A 40 -11.40 4.73 0.26
N PHE A 41 -10.74 3.58 0.15
CA PHE A 41 -9.67 3.18 1.07
C PHE A 41 -8.50 4.18 1.03
N THR A 42 -8.06 4.58 -0.15
CA THR A 42 -6.97 5.56 -0.31
C THR A 42 -7.35 6.90 0.32
N GLY A 43 -8.54 7.42 0.01
CA GLY A 43 -9.04 8.68 0.58
C GLY A 43 -9.16 8.62 2.11
N SER A 44 -9.74 7.54 2.66
CA SER A 44 -9.82 7.33 4.10
C SER A 44 -8.46 7.20 4.76
N THR A 45 -7.50 6.54 4.11
CA THR A 45 -6.15 6.35 4.66
C THR A 45 -5.41 7.70 4.74
N PHE A 46 -5.47 8.52 3.69
CA PHE A 46 -4.90 9.87 3.74
C PHE A 46 -5.60 10.78 4.75
N GLY A 47 -6.93 10.69 4.86
CA GLY A 47 -7.68 11.45 5.86
C GLY A 47 -7.31 11.05 7.29
N ALA A 48 -7.22 9.75 7.57
CA ALA A 48 -6.79 9.24 8.86
C ALA A 48 -5.35 9.65 9.19
N ALA A 49 -4.44 9.63 8.21
CA ALA A 49 -3.06 10.08 8.41
C ALA A 49 -2.96 11.59 8.66
N ALA A 50 -3.77 12.42 8.00
CA ALA A 50 -3.82 13.85 8.28
C ALA A 50 -4.31 14.15 9.71
N ILE A 51 -5.34 13.43 10.16
CA ILE A 51 -5.85 13.52 11.54
C ILE A 51 -4.78 13.02 12.53
N TRP A 52 -4.14 11.89 12.23
CA TRP A 52 -3.07 11.34 13.06
C TRP A 52 -1.92 12.34 13.20
N GLN A 53 -1.46 12.95 12.11
CA GLN A 53 -0.42 13.96 12.15
C GLN A 53 -0.81 15.16 13.02
N TYR A 54 -2.05 15.64 12.88
CA TYR A 54 -2.58 16.74 13.67
C TYR A 54 -2.59 16.42 15.18
N GLU A 55 -3.12 15.26 15.57
CA GLU A 55 -3.20 14.84 16.97
C GLU A 55 -1.81 14.56 17.55
N SER A 56 -0.90 13.96 16.78
CA SER A 56 0.52 13.77 17.16
C SER A 56 1.23 15.10 17.40
N LEU A 57 1.01 16.10 16.55
CA LEU A 57 1.61 17.42 16.72
C LEU A 57 1.05 18.10 17.98
N LYS A 58 -0.27 18.05 18.16
CA LYS A 58 -0.93 18.60 19.33
C LYS A 58 -0.46 17.95 20.63
N SER A 59 -0.32 16.62 20.66
CA SER A 59 0.17 15.90 21.85
C SER A 59 1.63 16.24 22.17
N ARG A 60 2.48 16.42 21.14
CA ARG A 60 3.89 16.84 21.32
C ARG A 60 4.01 18.25 21.89
N VAL A 61 3.14 19.16 21.46
CA VAL A 61 3.09 20.52 22.01
C VAL A 61 2.61 20.48 23.46
N GLN A 62 1.55 19.72 23.76
CA GLN A 62 1.06 19.58 25.13
C GLN A 62 2.12 18.96 26.06
N SER A 63 2.78 17.88 25.62
CA SER A 63 3.83 17.25 26.42
C SER A 63 5.01 18.16 26.66
N TYR A 64 5.37 19.03 25.71
CA TYR A 64 6.42 20.04 25.93
C TYR A 64 6.06 21.00 27.07
N TYR A 65 4.79 21.43 27.15
CA TYR A 65 4.32 22.27 28.27
C TYR A 65 4.23 21.48 29.58
N ASP A 66 3.78 20.22 29.54
CA ASP A 66 3.69 19.36 30.71
C ASP A 66 5.08 19.01 31.25
N ASP A 67 6.07 18.72 30.39
CA ASP A 67 7.46 18.43 30.77
C ASP A 67 8.14 19.64 31.44
N LEU A 68 7.87 20.86 30.95
CA LEU A 68 8.32 22.09 31.62
C LEU A 68 7.75 22.25 33.04
N GLN A 69 6.60 21.62 33.34
CA GLN A 69 6.01 21.59 34.69
C GLN A 69 6.49 20.39 35.52
N ILE A 70 6.76 19.25 34.87
CA ILE A 70 7.09 17.96 35.50
C ILE A 70 8.59 17.83 35.85
N ASP A 71 9.47 18.62 35.24
CA ASP A 71 10.91 18.70 35.59
C ASP A 71 11.15 18.98 37.09
N TRP A 72 10.15 19.54 37.80
CA TRP A 72 10.19 19.72 39.24
C TRP A 72 9.93 18.44 40.07
N PHE A 73 9.23 17.44 39.54
CA PHE A 73 8.74 16.26 40.27
C PHE A 73 9.50 14.94 39.98
N GLU A 74 10.22 14.80 38.87
CA GLU A 74 10.84 13.52 38.47
C GLU A 74 12.16 13.16 39.19
N LYS A 75 12.64 13.99 40.13
CA LYS A 75 13.94 13.80 40.81
C LYS A 75 14.11 12.49 41.60
N HIS A 76 13.08 11.66 41.78
CA HIS A 76 13.14 10.50 42.71
C HIS A 76 12.55 9.17 42.20
N ARG A 77 12.53 8.89 40.89
CA ARG A 77 12.12 7.55 40.40
C ARG A 77 13.30 6.58 40.27
N PRO A 78 13.31 5.45 40.99
CA PRO A 78 14.33 4.43 40.80
C PRO A 78 14.15 3.73 39.43
N PRO A 79 15.24 3.34 38.76
CA PRO A 79 15.17 2.69 37.46
C PRO A 79 14.49 1.31 37.58
N LYS A 80 13.44 1.08 36.78
CA LYS A 80 12.76 -0.22 36.70
C LYS A 80 13.72 -1.28 36.12
N ALA A 81 13.94 -2.36 36.87
CA ALA A 81 14.94 -3.40 36.56
C ALA A 81 14.46 -4.46 35.54
N GLY A 82 15.39 -4.95 34.71
CA GLY A 82 15.21 -6.06 33.76
C GLY A 82 16.12 -5.94 32.53
N ASP A 83 17.10 -6.85 32.38
CA ASP A 83 18.14 -6.75 31.34
C ASP A 83 17.60 -6.87 29.91
N VAL A 84 16.65 -7.77 29.67
CA VAL A 84 16.01 -7.95 28.35
C VAL A 84 15.23 -6.69 27.93
N ARG A 85 14.45 -6.13 28.86
CA ARG A 85 13.69 -4.89 28.61
C ARG A 85 14.62 -3.72 28.29
N LYS A 86 15.74 -3.61 29.01
CA LYS A 86 16.76 -2.59 28.74
C LYS A 86 17.35 -2.75 27.35
N GLN A 87 17.74 -3.96 26.95
CA GLN A 87 18.27 -4.23 25.61
C GLN A 87 17.26 -3.90 24.50
N VAL A 88 16.00 -4.31 24.66
CA VAL A 88 14.94 -3.98 23.69
C VAL A 88 14.72 -2.48 23.59
N ASN A 89 14.68 -1.77 24.72
CA ASN A 89 14.53 -0.32 24.74
C ASN A 89 15.74 0.39 24.09
N GLN A 90 16.96 -0.05 24.38
CA GLN A 90 18.17 0.50 23.78
C GLN A 90 18.17 0.31 22.26
N TRP A 91 17.85 -0.90 21.80
CA TRP A 91 17.70 -1.18 20.37
C TRP A 91 16.62 -0.30 19.73
N TRP A 92 15.42 -0.26 20.31
CA TRP A 92 14.30 0.55 19.80
C TRP A 92 14.66 2.04 19.70
N ASN A 93 15.35 2.55 20.72
CA ASN A 93 15.79 3.94 20.77
C ASN A 93 16.92 4.22 19.77
N SER A 94 17.71 3.22 19.37
CA SER A 94 18.75 3.38 18.34
C SER A 94 18.21 3.46 16.91
N LEU A 95 16.98 3.01 16.67
CA LEU A 95 16.36 3.00 15.34
C LEU A 95 15.99 4.41 14.85
N THR A 96 16.09 4.62 13.54
CA THR A 96 15.53 5.82 12.89
C THR A 96 14.01 5.82 12.94
N ASP A 97 13.37 6.99 12.81
CA ASP A 97 11.91 7.09 12.74
C ASP A 97 11.32 6.23 11.61
N GLY A 98 12.03 6.14 10.49
CA GLY A 98 11.69 5.25 9.39
C GLY A 98 11.68 3.78 9.80
N GLN A 99 12.75 3.31 10.42
CA GLN A 99 12.89 1.93 10.90
C GLN A 99 11.84 1.58 11.97
N ARG A 100 11.59 2.48 12.92
CA ARG A 100 10.50 2.31 13.92
C ARG A 100 9.14 2.18 13.25
N SER A 101 8.86 3.01 12.24
CA SER A 101 7.60 3.00 11.49
C SER A 101 7.37 1.67 10.78
N VAL A 102 8.39 1.13 10.09
CA VAL A 102 8.26 -0.13 9.36
C VAL A 102 8.35 -1.37 10.24
N THR A 103 8.87 -1.26 11.47
CA THR A 103 8.94 -2.40 12.40
C THR A 103 7.57 -3.02 12.65
N GLY A 104 6.51 -2.20 12.79
CA GLY A 104 5.14 -2.69 12.93
C GLY A 104 4.64 -3.44 11.69
N ILE A 105 4.98 -2.95 10.49
CA ILE A 105 4.65 -3.61 9.22
C ILE A 105 5.39 -4.95 9.10
N ILE A 106 6.68 -4.99 9.45
CA ILE A 106 7.49 -6.22 9.42
C ILE A 106 6.92 -7.25 10.40
N ALA A 107 6.59 -6.84 11.63
CA ALA A 107 5.97 -7.72 12.61
C ALA A 107 4.65 -8.31 12.12
N ALA A 108 3.79 -7.50 11.49
CA ALA A 108 2.54 -7.98 10.89
C ALA A 108 2.79 -8.98 9.76
N ASN A 109 3.77 -8.74 8.89
CA ASN A 109 4.16 -9.68 7.83
C ASN A 109 4.66 -11.02 8.38
N VAL A 110 5.50 -10.99 9.43
CA VAL A 110 5.99 -12.19 10.10
C VAL A 110 4.82 -12.97 10.71
N LEU A 111 3.89 -12.29 11.40
CA LEU A 111 2.70 -12.93 11.96
C LEU A 111 1.84 -13.59 10.87
N VAL A 112 1.55 -12.89 9.78
CA VAL A 112 0.77 -13.43 8.65
C VAL A 112 1.50 -14.61 8.00
N PHE A 113 2.82 -14.56 7.88
CA PHE A 113 3.63 -15.67 7.39
C PHE A 113 3.56 -16.90 8.31
N CYS A 114 3.55 -16.70 9.63
CA CYS A 114 3.32 -17.79 10.59
C CYS A 114 1.91 -18.37 10.48
N LEU A 115 0.88 -17.56 10.23
CA LEU A 115 -0.49 -18.05 10.00
C LEU A 115 -0.58 -18.94 8.76
N TRP A 116 0.21 -18.67 7.71
CA TRP A 116 0.37 -19.55 6.54
C TRP A 116 0.99 -20.91 6.87
N ARG A 117 1.51 -21.14 8.09
CA ARG A 117 2.06 -22.45 8.51
C ARG A 117 1.06 -23.30 9.27
N ILE A 118 -0.09 -22.74 9.65
CA ILE A 118 -1.13 -23.45 10.39
C ILE A 118 -2.08 -24.12 9.38
N PRO A 119 -2.17 -25.47 9.33
CA PRO A 119 -3.00 -26.17 8.34
C PRO A 119 -4.48 -25.79 8.38
N SER A 120 -5.03 -25.56 9.59
CA SER A 120 -6.43 -25.16 9.76
C SER A 120 -6.74 -23.78 9.18
N MET A 121 -5.75 -22.90 9.07
CA MET A 121 -5.92 -21.53 8.56
C MET A 121 -5.80 -21.42 7.04
N GLN A 122 -5.29 -22.44 6.33
CA GLN A 122 -5.01 -22.38 4.88
C GLN A 122 -6.17 -21.86 4.03
N ARG A 123 -7.40 -22.31 4.32
CA ARG A 123 -8.60 -21.85 3.59
C ARG A 123 -8.87 -20.36 3.77
N ILE A 124 -8.66 -19.84 4.98
CA ILE A 124 -8.81 -18.42 5.30
C ILE A 124 -7.70 -17.64 4.59
N MET A 125 -6.46 -18.12 4.67
CA MET A 125 -5.31 -17.49 4.02
C MET A 125 -5.50 -17.41 2.50
N MET A 126 -5.86 -18.50 1.83
CA MET A 126 -6.14 -18.47 0.39
C MET A 126 -7.27 -17.51 0.01
N LYS A 127 -8.34 -17.43 0.82
CA LYS A 127 -9.53 -16.61 0.51
C LYS A 127 -9.32 -15.10 0.75
N TYR A 128 -8.61 -14.75 1.81
CA TYR A 128 -8.52 -13.38 2.30
C TYR A 128 -7.13 -12.76 2.14
N PHE A 129 -6.08 -13.57 2.09
CA PHE A 129 -4.69 -13.14 2.05
C PHE A 129 -4.03 -13.36 0.67
N THR A 130 -4.81 -13.78 -0.32
CA THR A 130 -4.39 -13.80 -1.73
C THR A 130 -5.40 -13.04 -2.58
N SER A 131 -4.90 -12.22 -3.50
CA SER A 131 -5.72 -11.39 -4.37
C SER A 131 -5.91 -12.12 -5.71
N ASN A 132 -7.17 -12.28 -6.11
CA ASN A 132 -7.52 -12.90 -7.39
C ASN A 132 -8.83 -12.29 -7.90
N PRO A 133 -8.86 -11.67 -9.09
CA PRO A 133 -10.09 -11.06 -9.62
C PRO A 133 -11.19 -12.09 -9.97
N ALA A 134 -10.88 -13.38 -9.98
CA ALA A 134 -11.88 -14.46 -10.09
C ALA A 134 -12.53 -14.83 -8.74
N SER A 135 -12.00 -14.35 -7.61
CA SER A 135 -12.55 -14.64 -6.27
C SER A 135 -13.89 -13.94 -6.02
N LYS A 136 -14.71 -14.50 -5.13
CA LYS A 136 -15.91 -13.83 -4.60
C LYS A 136 -15.55 -12.67 -3.67
N THR A 137 -14.42 -12.76 -3.00
CA THR A 137 -13.90 -11.73 -2.08
C THR A 137 -12.86 -10.89 -2.80
N LEU A 138 -13.26 -9.73 -3.31
CA LEU A 138 -12.38 -8.91 -4.13
C LEU A 138 -11.62 -7.85 -3.33
N CYS A 139 -12.31 -7.12 -2.44
CA CYS A 139 -11.78 -5.90 -1.81
C CYS A 139 -10.84 -6.19 -0.62
N LEU A 140 -11.27 -7.00 0.35
CA LEU A 140 -10.49 -7.27 1.55
C LEU A 140 -9.09 -7.87 1.23
N PRO A 141 -8.96 -8.79 0.25
CA PRO A 141 -7.64 -9.25 -0.16
C PRO A 141 -6.72 -8.17 -0.71
N MET A 142 -7.23 -7.06 -1.26
CA MET A 142 -6.38 -5.96 -1.76
C MET A 142 -5.54 -5.31 -0.66
N ILE A 143 -6.01 -5.38 0.59
CA ILE A 143 -5.23 -4.95 1.76
C ILE A 143 -4.39 -6.11 2.26
N LEU A 144 -5.04 -7.23 2.60
CA LEU A 144 -4.40 -8.33 3.35
C LEU A 144 -3.34 -9.08 2.54
N SER A 145 -3.45 -9.13 1.20
CA SER A 145 -2.43 -9.74 0.36
C SER A 145 -1.09 -9.01 0.44
N THR A 146 -1.10 -7.71 0.77
CA THR A 146 0.12 -6.90 0.99
C THR A 146 0.97 -7.46 2.14
N PHE A 147 0.37 -8.18 3.08
CA PHE A 147 1.08 -8.78 4.23
C PHE A 147 1.47 -10.25 4.02
N SER A 148 1.16 -10.83 2.86
CA SER A 148 1.30 -12.27 2.62
C SER A 148 2.47 -12.61 1.73
N HIS A 149 3.17 -13.69 2.06
CA HIS A 149 4.36 -14.14 1.36
C HIS A 149 4.36 -15.67 1.22
N PHE A 150 4.63 -16.18 0.01
CA PHE A 150 4.61 -17.61 -0.28
C PHE A 150 5.87 -18.35 0.21
N SER A 151 7.00 -17.64 0.36
CA SER A 151 8.28 -18.22 0.78
C SER A 151 9.02 -17.28 1.73
N LEU A 152 9.92 -17.85 2.53
CA LEU A 152 10.75 -17.09 3.48
C LEU A 152 11.68 -16.12 2.74
N PHE A 153 12.24 -16.54 1.60
CA PHE A 153 13.09 -15.70 0.76
C PHE A 153 12.33 -14.49 0.21
N HIS A 154 11.11 -14.70 -0.33
CA HIS A 154 10.27 -13.60 -0.82
C HIS A 154 9.95 -12.60 0.29
N MET A 155 9.60 -13.07 1.49
CA MET A 155 9.38 -12.20 2.65
C MET A 155 10.66 -11.46 3.05
N GLY A 156 11.78 -12.17 3.18
CA GLY A 156 13.06 -11.61 3.57
C GLY A 156 13.54 -10.50 2.62
N ALA A 157 13.44 -10.73 1.31
CA ALA A 157 13.78 -9.73 0.30
C ALA A 157 12.89 -8.47 0.41
N ASN A 158 11.57 -8.64 0.55
CA ASN A 158 10.66 -7.52 0.71
C ASN A 158 10.94 -6.71 1.99
N MET A 159 11.10 -7.38 3.13
CA MET A 159 11.35 -6.70 4.40
C MET A 159 12.72 -6.02 4.41
N TYR A 160 13.73 -6.61 3.75
CA TYR A 160 15.04 -5.99 3.57
C TYR A 160 14.96 -4.68 2.78
N VAL A 161 14.29 -4.67 1.64
CA VAL A 161 14.14 -3.46 0.82
C VAL A 161 13.34 -2.41 1.59
N LEU A 162 12.22 -2.80 2.22
CA LEU A 162 11.40 -1.90 3.02
C LEU A 162 12.21 -1.25 4.15
N TRP A 163 12.99 -2.04 4.89
CA TRP A 163 13.87 -1.55 5.96
C TRP A 163 14.97 -0.63 5.45
N SER A 164 15.57 -0.95 4.31
CA SER A 164 16.70 -0.18 3.75
C SER A 164 16.26 1.21 3.29
N PHE A 165 15.05 1.32 2.72
CA PHE A 165 14.52 2.58 2.19
C PHE A 165 13.62 3.33 3.18
N SER A 166 13.29 2.75 4.34
CA SER A 166 12.35 3.33 5.30
C SER A 166 12.80 4.68 5.83
N SER A 167 14.09 4.82 6.18
CA SER A 167 14.64 6.09 6.65
C SER A 167 14.49 7.18 5.60
N SER A 168 14.86 6.89 4.35
CA SER A 168 14.78 7.85 3.25
C SER A 168 13.34 8.30 2.99
N ILE A 169 12.39 7.36 2.86
CA ILE A 169 11.00 7.73 2.55
C ILE A 169 10.32 8.47 3.71
N VAL A 170 10.59 8.09 4.97
CA VAL A 170 10.04 8.78 6.14
C VAL A 170 10.69 10.15 6.32
N SER A 171 11.97 10.34 6.00
CA SER A 171 12.55 11.68 5.96
C SER A 171 11.95 12.55 4.86
N LEU A 172 11.51 11.96 3.74
CA LEU A 172 10.88 12.69 2.64
C LEU A 172 9.43 13.11 2.94
N LEU A 173 8.66 12.25 3.60
CA LEU A 173 7.20 12.41 3.76
C LEU A 173 6.75 12.65 5.21
N GLY A 174 7.55 12.27 6.19
CA GLY A 174 7.10 12.07 7.56
C GLY A 174 6.40 10.72 7.75
N GLN A 175 6.29 10.29 9.00
CA GLN A 175 5.78 8.96 9.36
C GLN A 175 4.33 8.76 8.93
N GLU A 176 3.44 9.70 9.24
CA GLU A 176 2.00 9.55 9.01
C GLU A 176 1.68 9.52 7.51
N GLN A 177 2.30 10.41 6.74
CA GLN A 177 2.17 10.44 5.29
C GLN A 177 2.72 9.17 4.64
N PHE A 178 3.89 8.69 5.10
CA PHE A 178 4.47 7.43 4.64
C PHE A 178 3.52 6.26 4.85
N MET A 179 2.90 6.12 6.03
CA MET A 179 1.95 5.03 6.29
C MET A 179 0.74 5.10 5.33
N ALA A 180 0.25 6.30 5.03
CA ALA A 180 -0.83 6.47 4.06
C ALA A 180 -0.43 6.09 2.63
N VAL A 181 0.75 6.52 2.19
CA VAL A 181 1.30 6.13 0.88
C VAL A 181 1.49 4.62 0.80
N TYR A 182 2.09 4.00 1.81
CA TYR A 182 2.38 2.56 1.82
C TYR A 182 1.12 1.71 1.69
N PHE A 183 0.09 1.96 2.50
CA PHE A 183 -1.15 1.18 2.44
C PHE A 183 -1.97 1.47 1.19
N SER A 184 -2.02 2.73 0.75
CA SER A 184 -2.69 3.08 -0.51
C SER A 184 -1.99 2.40 -1.69
N ALA A 185 -0.65 2.37 -1.71
CA ALA A 185 0.13 1.70 -2.74
C ALA A 185 -0.16 0.20 -2.80
N GLY A 186 -0.32 -0.48 -1.66
CA GLY A 186 -0.70 -1.90 -1.62
C GLY A 186 -2.06 -2.18 -2.30
N VAL A 187 -3.05 -1.34 -2.02
CA VAL A 187 -4.40 -1.46 -2.62
C VAL A 187 -4.39 -1.07 -4.10
N ILE A 188 -3.74 0.03 -4.47
CA ILE A 188 -3.65 0.52 -5.86
C ILE A 188 -2.87 -0.46 -6.74
N SER A 189 -1.74 -0.98 -6.28
CA SER A 189 -0.97 -1.99 -7.02
C SER A 189 -1.79 -3.27 -7.24
N THR A 190 -2.50 -3.74 -6.21
CA THR A 190 -3.41 -4.89 -6.36
C THR A 190 -4.55 -4.61 -7.34
N PHE A 191 -5.09 -3.39 -7.34
CA PHE A 191 -6.11 -2.99 -8.31
C PHE A 191 -5.58 -3.01 -9.75
N VAL A 192 -4.37 -2.49 -9.99
CA VAL A 192 -3.72 -2.53 -11.31
C VAL A 192 -3.51 -3.99 -11.76
N SER A 193 -3.08 -4.87 -10.85
CA SER A 193 -3.01 -6.31 -11.10
C SER A 193 -4.38 -6.91 -11.46
N TYR A 194 -5.46 -6.54 -10.76
CA TYR A 194 -6.81 -6.98 -11.09
C TYR A 194 -7.24 -6.55 -12.49
N VAL A 195 -7.00 -5.30 -12.87
CA VAL A 195 -7.28 -4.79 -14.22
C VAL A 195 -6.53 -5.61 -15.25
N CYS A 196 -5.22 -5.82 -15.07
CA CYS A 196 -4.40 -6.55 -16.03
C CYS A 196 -4.79 -8.03 -16.15
N LYS A 197 -5.02 -8.72 -15.03
CA LYS A 197 -5.47 -10.12 -15.02
C LYS A 197 -6.85 -10.30 -15.65
N THR A 198 -7.74 -9.34 -15.44
CA THR A 198 -9.08 -9.33 -16.07
C THR A 198 -8.98 -9.10 -17.57
N ALA A 199 -8.12 -8.18 -18.01
CA ALA A 199 -7.90 -7.88 -19.43
C ALA A 199 -7.20 -9.04 -20.18
N SER A 200 -6.25 -9.72 -19.52
CA SER A 200 -5.50 -10.85 -20.10
C SER A 200 -6.20 -12.21 -19.96
N GLY A 201 -7.24 -12.31 -19.12
CA GLY A 201 -7.93 -13.56 -18.81
C GLY A 201 -7.12 -14.55 -17.94
N ARG A 202 -6.00 -14.12 -17.36
CA ARG A 202 -5.07 -14.98 -16.59
C ARG A 202 -5.27 -14.76 -15.08
N PHE A 203 -6.11 -15.59 -14.46
CA PHE A 203 -6.59 -15.41 -13.07
C PHE A 203 -5.73 -16.07 -11.99
N GLY A 204 -4.40 -15.86 -12.03
CA GLY A 204 -3.50 -16.35 -10.98
C GLY A 204 -3.63 -15.57 -9.67
N PRO A 205 -3.62 -16.22 -8.49
CA PRO A 205 -3.56 -15.52 -7.21
C PRO A 205 -2.25 -14.74 -7.10
N SER A 206 -2.27 -13.56 -6.48
CA SER A 206 -1.05 -12.86 -6.07
C SER A 206 -1.09 -12.41 -4.61
N LEU A 207 0.10 -12.21 -4.07
CA LEU A 207 0.35 -11.83 -2.69
C LEU A 207 1.77 -11.27 -2.61
N GLY A 208 2.00 -10.37 -1.66
CA GLY A 208 3.31 -9.76 -1.42
C GLY A 208 3.20 -8.28 -1.11
N ALA A 209 4.12 -7.80 -0.27
CA ALA A 209 4.30 -6.37 -0.01
C ALA A 209 4.92 -5.62 -1.20
N SER A 210 5.38 -6.34 -2.23
CA SER A 210 6.25 -5.83 -3.28
C SER A 210 5.63 -4.65 -4.07
N GLY A 211 4.31 -4.64 -4.31
CA GLY A 211 3.65 -3.48 -4.94
C GLY A 211 3.77 -2.19 -4.11
N ALA A 212 3.58 -2.28 -2.79
CA ALA A 212 3.76 -1.14 -1.88
C ALA A 212 5.24 -0.73 -1.78
N ILE A 213 6.15 -1.70 -1.73
CA ILE A 213 7.59 -1.46 -1.71
C ILE A 213 8.08 -0.81 -3.01
N MET A 214 7.54 -1.23 -4.16
CA MET A 214 7.83 -0.61 -5.46
C MET A 214 7.41 0.85 -5.49
N SER A 215 6.31 1.22 -4.82
CA SER A 215 5.94 2.62 -4.65
C SER A 215 6.95 3.40 -3.80
N VAL A 216 7.40 2.82 -2.67
CA VAL A 216 8.44 3.42 -1.81
C VAL A 216 9.74 3.62 -2.58
N LEU A 217 10.21 2.59 -3.27
CA LEU A 217 11.43 2.62 -4.07
C LEU A 217 11.33 3.68 -5.17
N ALA A 218 10.23 3.67 -5.94
CA ALA A 218 10.03 4.62 -7.02
C ALA A 218 9.94 6.06 -6.50
N ALA A 219 9.22 6.30 -5.40
CA ALA A 219 9.16 7.61 -4.76
C ALA A 219 10.55 8.14 -4.35
N VAL A 220 11.36 7.31 -3.68
CA VAL A 220 12.73 7.68 -3.27
C VAL A 220 13.62 7.92 -4.48
N CYS A 221 13.63 7.00 -5.46
CA CYS A 221 14.46 7.11 -6.66
C CYS A 221 14.07 8.31 -7.54
N THR A 222 12.78 8.68 -7.60
CA THR A 222 12.33 9.88 -8.32
C THR A 222 12.77 11.15 -7.62
N LYS A 223 12.74 11.18 -6.28
CA LYS A 223 13.14 12.38 -5.52
C LYS A 223 14.65 12.56 -5.43
N MET A 224 15.42 11.47 -5.44
CA MET A 224 16.88 11.47 -5.29
C MET A 224 17.54 10.61 -6.38
N PRO A 225 17.42 10.98 -7.68
CA PRO A 225 17.86 10.13 -8.79
C PRO A 225 19.37 9.89 -8.80
N GLU A 226 20.17 10.84 -8.32
CA GLU A 226 21.64 10.76 -8.28
C GLU A 226 22.18 10.02 -7.04
N ALA A 227 21.32 9.60 -6.11
CA ALA A 227 21.74 8.83 -4.95
C ALA A 227 22.39 7.51 -5.41
N LYS A 228 23.59 7.23 -4.90
CA LYS A 228 24.32 6.00 -5.21
C LYS A 228 23.78 4.85 -4.36
N LEU A 229 23.23 3.83 -5.03
CA LEU A 229 22.83 2.57 -4.44
C LEU A 229 23.91 1.52 -4.69
N ALA A 230 24.12 0.64 -3.73
CA ALA A 230 25.08 -0.45 -3.82
C ALA A 230 24.36 -1.80 -3.86
N ILE A 231 24.94 -2.78 -4.55
CA ILE A 231 24.48 -4.17 -4.50
C ILE A 231 24.99 -4.77 -3.19
N ILE A 232 24.11 -5.46 -2.44
CA ILE A 232 24.39 -6.01 -1.10
C ILE A 232 25.73 -6.77 -1.04
N PHE A 233 26.01 -7.61 -2.04
CA PHE A 233 27.22 -8.45 -2.09
C PHE A 233 28.36 -7.88 -2.93
N LEU A 234 28.15 -6.71 -3.54
CA LEU A 234 29.09 -6.05 -4.42
C LEU A 234 29.12 -4.54 -4.11
N PRO A 235 29.50 -4.13 -2.87
CA PRO A 235 29.39 -2.75 -2.44
C PRO A 235 30.31 -1.78 -3.22
N MET A 236 31.32 -2.33 -3.89
CA MET A 236 32.22 -1.58 -4.77
C MET A 236 31.53 -1.11 -6.07
N PHE A 237 30.43 -1.75 -6.45
CA PHE A 237 29.66 -1.41 -7.63
C PHE A 237 28.42 -0.64 -7.23
N THR A 238 28.47 0.68 -7.45
CA THR A 238 27.34 1.57 -7.21
C THR A 238 26.69 2.01 -8.52
N PHE A 239 25.37 2.15 -8.52
CA PHE A 239 24.61 2.76 -9.61
C PHE A 239 23.69 3.85 -9.07
N THR A 240 23.23 4.75 -9.95
CA THR A 240 22.32 5.81 -9.55
C THR A 240 20.92 5.26 -9.31
N ALA A 241 20.22 5.79 -8.30
CA ALA A 241 18.86 5.41 -7.96
C ALA A 241 17.89 5.57 -9.14
N GLY A 242 18.10 6.59 -9.98
CA GLY A 242 17.36 6.79 -11.22
C GLY A 242 17.57 5.67 -12.24
N SER A 243 18.80 5.17 -12.38
CA SER A 243 19.11 4.02 -13.25
C SER A 243 18.48 2.74 -12.72
N ALA A 244 18.50 2.54 -11.40
CA ALA A 244 17.85 1.41 -10.74
C ALA A 244 16.35 1.37 -11.04
N LEU A 245 15.67 2.51 -10.88
CA LEU A 245 14.24 2.62 -11.14
C LEU A 245 13.91 2.31 -12.60
N LYS A 246 14.66 2.88 -13.56
CA LYS A 246 14.48 2.59 -15.00
C LYS A 246 14.66 1.10 -15.29
N ALA A 247 15.70 0.48 -14.72
CA ALA A 247 15.97 -0.94 -14.93
C ALA A 247 14.86 -1.84 -14.39
N ILE A 248 14.35 -1.57 -13.18
CA ILE A 248 13.28 -2.36 -12.57
C ILE A 248 11.97 -2.18 -13.34
N VAL A 249 11.60 -0.94 -13.69
CA VAL A 249 10.41 -0.66 -14.51
C VAL A 249 10.49 -1.35 -15.87
N ALA A 250 11.66 -1.34 -16.51
CA ALA A 250 11.88 -2.06 -17.77
C ALA A 250 11.72 -3.57 -17.59
N LEU A 251 12.32 -4.15 -16.55
CA LEU A 251 12.23 -5.57 -16.24
C LEU A 251 10.78 -6.02 -16.00
N ASP A 252 10.02 -5.28 -15.19
CA ASP A 252 8.61 -5.59 -14.93
C ASP A 252 7.75 -5.40 -16.19
N THR A 253 8.04 -4.39 -17.01
CA THR A 253 7.34 -4.19 -18.29
C THR A 253 7.60 -5.36 -19.24
N THR A 254 8.85 -5.79 -19.38
CA THR A 254 9.21 -6.96 -20.18
C THR A 254 8.57 -8.22 -19.61
N GLY A 255 8.63 -8.44 -18.29
CA GLY A 255 8.00 -9.58 -17.64
C GLY A 255 6.49 -9.62 -17.84
N LEU A 256 5.83 -8.45 -17.83
CA LEU A 256 4.41 -8.34 -18.10
C LEU A 256 4.07 -8.70 -19.56
N ILE A 257 4.82 -8.16 -20.53
CA ILE A 257 4.61 -8.40 -21.97
C ILE A 257 4.89 -9.88 -22.32
N LEU A 258 5.98 -10.44 -21.80
CA LEU A 258 6.37 -11.83 -22.06
C LEU A 258 5.60 -12.85 -21.19
N GLY A 259 4.81 -12.38 -20.22
CA GLY A 259 3.96 -13.23 -19.39
C GLY A 259 4.72 -14.08 -18.37
N TRP A 260 5.82 -13.58 -17.83
CA TRP A 260 6.56 -14.22 -16.75
C TRP A 260 5.69 -14.35 -15.48
N LYS A 261 5.90 -15.43 -14.72
CA LYS A 261 5.06 -15.80 -13.57
C LYS A 261 5.79 -15.75 -12.22
N PHE A 262 7.04 -15.29 -12.21
CA PHE A 262 7.85 -15.21 -10.98
C PHE A 262 7.31 -14.13 -10.03
N PHE A 263 6.79 -13.03 -10.57
CA PHE A 263 6.26 -11.89 -9.82
C PHE A 263 4.94 -11.38 -10.40
N ASP A 264 4.19 -10.63 -9.60
CA ASP A 264 3.05 -9.85 -10.09
C ASP A 264 3.55 -8.54 -10.71
N HIS A 265 4.07 -8.63 -11.94
CA HIS A 265 4.66 -7.51 -12.67
C HIS A 265 3.69 -6.32 -12.83
N ALA A 266 2.39 -6.60 -12.99
CA ALA A 266 1.37 -5.54 -13.07
C ALA A 266 1.21 -4.81 -11.73
N ALA A 267 1.24 -5.53 -10.60
CA ALA A 267 1.24 -4.90 -9.28
C ALA A 267 2.50 -4.05 -9.07
N HIS A 268 3.68 -4.54 -9.46
CA HIS A 268 4.93 -3.78 -9.34
C HIS A 268 4.89 -2.46 -10.12
N LEU A 269 4.47 -2.52 -11.39
CA LEU A 269 4.33 -1.32 -12.23
C LEU A 269 3.28 -0.37 -11.68
N GLY A 270 2.13 -0.88 -11.21
CA GLY A 270 1.10 -0.07 -10.58
C GLY A 270 1.60 0.66 -9.33
N GLY A 271 2.37 -0.03 -8.49
CA GLY A 271 3.02 0.56 -7.32
C GLY A 271 4.05 1.62 -7.70
N ALA A 272 4.94 1.33 -8.65
CA ALA A 272 5.96 2.26 -9.12
C ALA A 272 5.34 3.53 -9.71
N LEU A 273 4.34 3.39 -10.59
CA LEU A 273 3.61 4.52 -11.17
C LEU A 273 2.92 5.37 -10.10
N PHE A 274 2.30 4.75 -9.11
CA PHE A 274 1.70 5.48 -7.97
C PHE A 274 2.76 6.23 -7.16
N GLY A 275 3.91 5.62 -6.86
CA GLY A 275 5.00 6.27 -6.14
C GLY A 275 5.57 7.48 -6.87
N ILE A 276 5.83 7.35 -8.17
CA ILE A 276 6.28 8.46 -9.04
C ILE A 276 5.24 9.58 -9.04
N TRP A 277 3.99 9.24 -9.36
CA TRP A 277 2.89 10.20 -9.39
C TRP A 277 2.71 10.91 -8.05
N TYR A 278 2.84 10.19 -6.93
CA TYR A 278 2.65 10.76 -5.61
C TYR A 278 3.70 11.82 -5.29
N ILE A 279 4.97 11.54 -5.59
CA ILE A 279 6.06 12.50 -5.34
C ILE A 279 5.96 13.72 -6.28
N VAL A 280 5.58 13.52 -7.54
CA VAL A 280 5.52 14.61 -8.52
C VAL A 280 4.27 15.48 -8.32
N TYR A 281 3.13 14.87 -8.00
CA TYR A 281 1.84 15.57 -7.94
C TYR A 281 1.06 15.29 -6.66
N GLY A 282 0.98 14.04 -6.21
CA GLY A 282 0.10 13.63 -5.11
C GLY A 282 0.40 14.34 -3.78
N HIS A 283 1.66 14.62 -3.47
CA HIS A 283 2.06 15.36 -2.27
C HIS A 283 1.46 16.78 -2.27
N GLU A 284 1.60 17.51 -3.38
CA GLU A 284 1.03 18.86 -3.53
C GLU A 284 -0.50 18.82 -3.52
N MET A 285 -1.10 17.92 -4.28
CA MET A 285 -2.55 17.88 -4.46
C MET A 285 -3.31 17.39 -3.21
N ILE A 286 -2.79 16.37 -2.53
CA ILE A 286 -3.50 15.71 -1.43
C ILE A 286 -2.96 16.20 -0.09
N TRP A 287 -1.65 16.09 0.11
CA TRP A 287 -1.08 16.29 1.43
C TRP A 287 -1.02 17.77 1.82
N LYS A 288 -0.56 18.66 0.93
CA LYS A 288 -0.56 20.10 1.24
C LYS A 288 -1.97 20.67 1.39
N ASN A 289 -2.95 20.12 0.69
CA ASN A 289 -4.36 20.54 0.78
C ASN A 289 -5.15 19.85 1.91
N ARG A 290 -4.48 19.26 2.93
CA ARG A 290 -5.15 18.55 4.04
C ARG A 290 -5.77 19.47 5.11
N GLU A 291 -5.45 20.77 5.09
CA GLU A 291 -5.90 21.72 6.11
C GLU A 291 -7.42 21.80 6.30
N PRO A 292 -8.26 21.84 5.24
CA PRO A 292 -9.71 21.91 5.41
C PRO A 292 -10.26 20.71 6.20
N LEU A 293 -9.73 19.51 5.93
CA LEU A 293 -10.12 18.31 6.67
C LEU A 293 -9.73 18.40 8.15
N VAL A 294 -8.51 18.85 8.42
CA VAL A 294 -7.99 19.00 9.79
C VAL A 294 -8.78 20.07 10.56
N LYS A 295 -9.20 21.17 9.90
CA LYS A 295 -10.06 22.21 10.49
C LYS A 295 -11.42 21.64 10.88
N VAL A 296 -12.07 20.89 9.98
CA VAL A 296 -13.34 20.22 10.29
C VAL A 296 -13.19 19.26 11.47
N TRP A 297 -12.11 18.46 11.51
CA TRP A 297 -11.81 17.58 12.64
C TRP A 297 -11.63 18.36 13.96
N HIS A 298 -10.85 19.44 13.93
CA HIS A 298 -10.61 20.28 15.08
C HIS A 298 -11.92 20.85 15.65
N GLU A 299 -12.77 21.41 14.80
CA GLU A 299 -14.08 21.97 15.19
C GLU A 299 -15.01 20.93 15.81
N MET A 300 -15.07 19.72 15.25
CA MET A 300 -15.86 18.63 15.82
C MET A 300 -15.37 18.24 17.22
N ARG A 301 -14.05 18.12 17.40
CA ARG A 301 -13.41 17.77 18.68
C ARG A 301 -13.58 18.85 19.75
N THR A 302 -13.53 20.13 19.38
CA THR A 302 -13.70 21.23 20.35
C THR A 302 -15.15 21.41 20.75
N LYS A 303 -16.11 21.34 19.80
CA LYS A 303 -17.55 21.38 20.09
C LYS A 303 -18.00 20.21 20.98
N SER A 304 -17.51 19.01 20.73
CA SER A 304 -17.82 17.83 21.57
C SER A 304 -17.35 17.97 23.02
N ARG A 305 -16.34 18.80 23.30
CA ARG A 305 -15.88 19.08 24.67
C ARG A 305 -16.69 20.18 25.37
N GLY A 306 -17.28 21.12 24.62
CA GLY A 306 -18.07 22.22 25.16
C GLY A 306 -19.51 21.85 25.57
N SER A 307 -20.08 20.79 25.01
CA SER A 307 -21.48 20.39 25.28
C SER A 307 -21.68 19.51 26.53
N GLY A 308 -20.61 19.13 27.24
CA GLY A 308 -20.66 18.24 28.42
C GLY A 308 -20.67 18.95 29.77
N GLY A 309 -20.71 20.29 29.80
CA GLY A 309 -20.59 21.10 31.02
C GLY A 309 -21.80 21.99 31.27
N ASN A 310 -23.02 21.43 31.29
CA ASN A 310 -24.18 22.08 31.91
C ASN A 310 -24.62 21.24 33.11
N GLY A 311 -23.98 21.46 34.26
CA GLY A 311 -24.54 21.09 35.56
C GLY A 311 -25.50 22.20 35.99
N PRO A 312 -26.71 21.87 36.50
CA PRO A 312 -27.63 22.89 37.00
C PRO A 312 -27.09 23.47 38.31
N ALA A 313 -27.00 24.80 38.36
CA ALA A 313 -26.93 25.58 39.59
C ALA A 313 -28.34 26.07 39.94
#